data_AF-A0A1I6IZK8-F1
#
_entry.id   AF-A0A1I6IZK8-F1
#
_cell.length_a   1.000
_cell.length_b   1.000
_cell.length_c   1.000
_cell.angle_alpha   90.00
_cell.angle_beta   90.00
_cell.angle_gamma   90.00
#
_symmetry.space_group_name_H-M   'P 1'
#
loop_
_entity.id
_entity.type
_entity.pdbx_description
1 polymer ?
#
loop_
_entity_poly.entity_id
_entity_poly.type
_entity_poly.pdbx_seq_one_letter_code
_entity_poly.pdbx_strand_id
1 'polypeptide(L)'
;MWGYAVSLIKCVVTLALMIFLLLAGIVDGRLSGTASRGTRDADPDAVERRPCDLRDCSPHHILHALVRSADDIPEGTMTRNESDDATAIETWSLPIAWVGFSVFVLSVLVIAGVFFLVRTATGHVGPPLWFFLLWFGVAGWNVYWWLFRIAYRVELVGEMVRWRALFASGALPVSAITGAGRFFGTFSSCVLRAPGHRSLVVSTQRRPFEPMLAALNRLNPAVPPHL
;
A
#
# COMPACT_ATOMS: atom_id res chain seq x y z
N MET A 1 42.66 -10.59 9.94
CA MET A 1 41.21 -10.85 10.14
C MET A 1 40.34 -9.58 10.22
N TRP A 2 40.87 -8.41 10.60
CA TRP A 2 40.10 -7.15 10.70
C TRP A 2 39.48 -6.66 9.37
N GLY A 3 40.13 -6.99 8.23
CA GLY A 3 39.64 -6.61 6.90
C GLY A 3 38.27 -7.20 6.55
N TYR A 4 37.94 -8.40 7.01
CA TYR A 4 36.63 -9.02 6.75
C TYR A 4 35.50 -8.34 7.52
N ALA A 5 35.74 -7.94 8.78
CA ALA A 5 34.75 -7.22 9.57
C ALA A 5 34.44 -5.84 8.95
N VAL A 6 35.46 -5.12 8.50
CA VAL A 6 35.30 -3.83 7.81
C VAL A 6 34.59 -4.02 6.46
N SER A 7 34.90 -5.09 5.73
CA SER A 7 34.23 -5.42 4.46
C SER A 7 32.76 -5.75 4.67
N LEU A 8 32.40 -6.49 5.72
CA LEU A 8 31.02 -6.90 6.01
C LEU A 8 30.19 -5.70 6.50
N ILE A 9 30.75 -4.84 7.34
CA ILE A 9 30.12 -3.56 7.74
C ILE A 9 29.93 -2.67 6.51
N LYS A 10 30.95 -2.52 5.65
CA LYS A 10 30.83 -1.79 4.40
C LYS A 10 29.75 -2.39 3.50
N CYS A 11 29.64 -3.71 3.41
CA CYS A 11 28.62 -4.37 2.61
C CYS A 11 27.21 -4.10 3.16
N VAL A 12 26.99 -4.27 4.46
CA VAL A 12 25.69 -4.02 5.11
C VAL A 12 25.32 -2.54 5.07
N VAL A 13 26.28 -1.64 5.31
CA VAL A 13 26.10 -0.19 5.22
C VAL A 13 25.83 0.23 3.78
N THR A 14 26.50 -0.36 2.79
CA THR A 14 26.26 -0.07 1.37
C THR A 14 24.91 -0.60 0.92
N LEU A 15 24.50 -1.79 1.37
CA LEU A 15 23.15 -2.31 1.11
C LEU A 15 22.08 -1.44 1.75
N ALA A 16 22.26 -1.06 3.01
CA ALA A 16 21.36 -0.14 3.70
C ALA A 16 21.32 1.21 2.98
N LEU A 17 22.48 1.82 2.67
CA LEU A 17 22.56 3.07 1.93
C LEU A 17 22.00 2.96 0.52
N MET A 18 22.15 1.86 -0.21
CA MET A 18 21.51 1.69 -1.51
C MET A 18 20.00 1.60 -1.34
N ILE A 19 19.50 0.90 -0.34
CA ILE A 19 18.06 0.87 -0.03
C ILE A 19 17.56 2.27 0.33
N PHE A 20 18.30 3.05 1.12
CA PHE A 20 17.90 4.39 1.57
C PHE A 20 18.12 5.50 0.53
N LEU A 21 19.22 5.49 -0.25
CA LEU A 21 19.55 6.48 -1.27
C LEU A 21 18.72 6.29 -2.54
N LEU A 22 18.33 5.05 -2.87
CA LEU A 22 17.38 4.81 -3.95
C LEU A 22 15.98 5.32 -3.57
N LEU A 23 15.66 5.37 -2.26
CA LEU A 23 14.46 6.04 -1.76
C LEU A 23 14.60 7.57 -1.65
N ALA A 24 15.79 8.10 -1.33
CA ALA A 24 16.03 9.54 -1.19
C ALA A 24 16.27 10.26 -2.53
N GLY A 25 16.96 9.65 -3.50
CA GLY A 25 17.24 10.25 -4.82
C GLY A 25 15.99 10.46 -5.69
N ILE A 26 14.87 9.79 -5.36
CA ILE A 26 13.57 10.01 -6.00
C ILE A 26 12.85 11.24 -5.40
N VAL A 27 13.21 11.67 -4.18
CA VAL A 27 12.59 12.79 -3.48
C VAL A 27 13.00 14.15 -4.07
N ASP A 28 14.21 14.28 -4.63
CA ASP A 28 14.64 15.54 -5.29
C ASP A 28 14.06 15.74 -6.70
N GLY A 29 13.71 14.66 -7.41
CA GLY A 29 13.17 14.76 -8.77
C GLY A 29 11.70 15.21 -8.86
N ARG A 30 10.92 15.11 -7.77
CA ARG A 30 9.45 15.27 -7.80
C ARG A 30 8.91 16.52 -7.09
N LEU A 31 9.70 17.20 -6.26
CA LEU A 31 9.33 18.54 -5.78
C LEU A 31 9.55 19.63 -6.85
N SER A 32 10.21 19.31 -7.97
CA SER A 32 10.46 20.25 -9.07
C SER A 32 9.39 20.25 -10.18
N GLY A 33 8.27 19.51 -10.07
CA GLY A 33 7.43 19.20 -11.24
C GLY A 33 5.91 19.37 -11.17
N THR A 34 5.29 19.87 -10.10
CA THR A 34 3.81 20.03 -10.06
C THR A 34 3.31 21.42 -9.67
N ALA A 35 4.14 22.45 -9.86
CA ALA A 35 3.66 23.82 -10.00
C ALA A 35 3.44 24.16 -11.49
N SER A 36 2.22 24.59 -11.81
CA SER A 36 1.66 24.85 -13.17
C SER A 36 1.27 23.56 -13.90
N ARG A 37 0.06 23.37 -14.43
CA ARG A 37 -0.88 24.28 -15.10
C ARG A 37 -2.19 23.44 -15.20
N GLY A 38 -3.36 23.80 -14.69
CA GLY A 38 -4.06 25.08 -14.86
C GLY A 38 -4.69 25.10 -16.26
N THR A 39 -6.03 25.15 -16.34
CA THR A 39 -6.94 25.16 -17.53
C THR A 39 -7.12 23.80 -18.22
N ARG A 40 -8.20 23.04 -18.06
CA ARG A 40 -9.65 23.35 -18.04
C ARG A 40 -10.08 24.20 -19.24
N ASP A 41 -10.11 23.55 -20.41
CA ASP A 41 -11.06 23.79 -21.50
C ASP A 41 -11.83 22.46 -21.62
N ALA A 42 -13.05 22.34 -21.09
CA ALA A 42 -14.30 22.71 -21.78
C ALA A 42 -14.35 22.08 -23.18
N ASP A 43 -14.76 20.80 -23.23
CA ASP A 43 -15.20 20.12 -24.45
C ASP A 43 -16.72 20.36 -24.61
N PRO A 44 -17.15 21.16 -25.61
CA PRO A 44 -18.56 21.44 -25.85
C PRO A 44 -19.23 20.40 -26.77
N ASP A 45 -18.53 19.36 -27.22
CA ASP A 45 -19.08 18.41 -28.19
C ASP A 45 -19.66 17.16 -27.52
N ALA A 46 -20.56 17.39 -26.56
CA ALA A 46 -21.56 16.40 -26.15
C ALA A 46 -22.51 16.14 -27.35
N VAL A 47 -22.02 15.34 -28.30
CA VAL A 47 -22.72 14.85 -29.47
C VAL A 47 -23.91 14.01 -29.02
N GLU A 48 -25.07 14.58 -29.26
CA GLU A 48 -26.42 14.04 -29.22
C GLU A 48 -26.48 12.61 -29.80
N ARG A 49 -26.51 11.61 -28.91
CA ARG A 49 -26.88 10.23 -29.29
C ARG A 49 -28.37 10.20 -29.53
N ARG A 50 -28.75 10.28 -30.82
CA ARG A 50 -30.11 9.98 -31.25
C ARG A 50 -30.49 8.54 -30.86
N PRO A 51 -31.73 8.30 -30.39
CA PRO A 51 -32.26 6.96 -30.25
C PRO A 51 -32.36 6.32 -31.64
N CYS A 52 -31.81 5.12 -31.79
CA CYS A 52 -32.03 4.30 -32.98
C CYS A 52 -33.54 4.04 -33.12
N ASP A 53 -34.10 4.53 -34.22
CA ASP A 53 -35.49 4.34 -34.60
C ASP A 53 -35.76 2.85 -34.80
N LEU A 54 -36.71 2.32 -34.04
CA LEU A 54 -37.02 0.90 -33.88
C LEU A 54 -37.80 0.31 -35.08
N ARG A 55 -37.74 0.96 -36.25
CA ARG A 55 -38.57 0.66 -37.43
C ARG A 55 -37.89 -0.14 -38.54
N ASP A 56 -36.60 -0.43 -38.42
CA ASP A 56 -35.84 -1.20 -39.44
C ASP A 56 -35.39 -2.60 -38.99
N CYS A 57 -35.91 -3.10 -37.86
CA CYS A 57 -35.66 -4.49 -37.46
C CYS A 57 -36.58 -5.46 -38.20
N SER A 58 -36.05 -6.06 -39.27
CA SER A 58 -36.68 -7.15 -40.02
C SER A 58 -37.07 -8.32 -39.11
N PRO A 59 -38.31 -8.85 -39.20
CA PRO A 59 -38.87 -9.81 -38.25
C PRO A 59 -38.28 -11.24 -38.33
N HIS A 60 -37.40 -11.54 -39.29
CA HIS A 60 -36.88 -12.89 -39.49
C HIS A 60 -35.71 -13.29 -38.59
N HIS A 61 -35.09 -12.37 -37.85
CA HIS A 61 -33.97 -12.68 -36.95
C HIS A 61 -34.36 -12.91 -35.47
N ILE A 62 -35.61 -12.66 -35.09
CA ILE A 62 -36.06 -12.75 -33.69
C ILE A 62 -36.36 -14.21 -33.27
N LEU A 63 -36.78 -15.07 -34.21
CA LEU A 63 -37.16 -16.47 -33.91
C LEU A 63 -35.96 -17.40 -33.63
N HIS A 64 -34.77 -17.11 -34.16
CA HIS A 64 -33.59 -17.93 -33.90
C HIS A 64 -32.88 -17.61 -32.56
N ALA A 65 -33.11 -16.43 -31.98
CA ALA A 65 -32.54 -16.06 -30.69
C ALA A 65 -33.34 -16.62 -29.50
N LEU A 66 -34.65 -16.82 -29.65
CA LEU A 66 -35.52 -17.35 -28.58
C LEU A 66 -35.44 -18.88 -28.43
N VAL A 67 -35.20 -19.63 -29.52
CA VAL A 67 -35.15 -21.12 -29.46
C VAL A 67 -33.85 -21.64 -28.86
N ARG A 68 -32.77 -20.86 -28.84
CA ARG A 68 -31.48 -21.28 -28.24
C ARG A 68 -31.39 -21.01 -26.72
N SER A 69 -32.43 -20.43 -26.12
CA SER A 69 -32.44 -20.03 -24.71
C SER A 69 -33.21 -20.99 -23.77
N ALA A 70 -33.75 -22.10 -24.28
CA ALA A 70 -34.67 -22.95 -23.52
C ALA A 70 -34.09 -24.28 -23.01
N ASP A 71 -32.88 -24.68 -23.42
CA ASP A 71 -32.38 -26.06 -23.21
C ASP A 71 -31.19 -26.21 -22.25
N ASP A 72 -30.88 -25.21 -21.42
CA ASP A 72 -29.78 -25.35 -20.46
C ASP A 72 -30.19 -24.90 -19.05
N ILE A 73 -31.06 -25.71 -18.43
CA ILE A 73 -31.27 -25.72 -16.98
C ILE A 73 -30.76 -27.07 -16.43
N PRO A 74 -29.53 -27.13 -15.91
CA PRO A 74 -29.20 -28.10 -14.88
C PRO A 74 -29.76 -27.58 -13.56
N GLU A 75 -30.91 -28.14 -13.17
CA GLU A 75 -31.43 -28.10 -11.79
C GLU A 75 -30.38 -28.67 -10.84
N GLY A 76 -29.68 -27.75 -10.19
CA GLY A 76 -28.70 -28.04 -9.15
C GLY A 76 -28.41 -26.75 -8.40
N THR A 77 -29.46 -25.96 -8.14
CA THR A 77 -29.40 -24.68 -7.44
C THR A 77 -29.10 -24.95 -5.98
N MET A 78 -27.82 -25.18 -5.71
CA MET A 78 -27.20 -24.89 -4.43
C MET A 78 -27.64 -23.46 -4.11
N THR A 79 -28.53 -23.29 -3.14
CA THR A 79 -28.90 -22.01 -2.55
C THR A 79 -27.64 -21.43 -1.91
N ARG A 80 -26.77 -20.86 -2.75
CA ARG A 80 -25.64 -20.04 -2.35
C ARG A 80 -26.28 -18.83 -1.68
N ASN A 81 -26.33 -18.87 -0.36
CA ASN A 81 -26.88 -17.82 0.49
C ASN A 81 -26.31 -16.47 0.07
N GLU A 82 -27.09 -15.71 -0.71
CA GLU A 82 -26.79 -14.33 -1.12
C GLU A 82 -26.67 -13.39 0.10
N SER A 83 -27.12 -13.84 1.27
CA SER A 83 -26.94 -13.16 2.55
C SER A 83 -25.52 -13.24 3.13
N ASP A 84 -24.66 -14.17 2.69
CA ASP A 84 -23.27 -14.27 3.19
C ASP A 84 -22.30 -13.30 2.48
N ASP A 85 -22.68 -12.75 1.32
CA ASP A 85 -21.85 -11.80 0.57
C ASP A 85 -21.95 -10.34 1.09
N ALA A 86 -22.99 -10.00 1.87
CA ALA A 86 -23.19 -8.65 2.38
C ALA A 86 -22.22 -8.25 3.52
N THR A 87 -21.47 -9.22 4.08
CA THR A 87 -20.49 -8.98 5.14
C THR A 87 -19.16 -9.69 4.90
N ALA A 88 -18.76 -9.84 3.63
CA ALA A 88 -17.44 -10.39 3.32
C ALA A 88 -16.35 -9.51 3.96
N ILE A 89 -15.77 -9.99 5.07
CA ILE A 89 -14.67 -9.31 5.76
C ILE A 89 -13.43 -9.46 4.89
N GLU A 90 -13.17 -8.46 4.06
CA GLU A 90 -11.95 -8.42 3.27
C GLU A 90 -10.77 -8.06 4.19
N THR A 91 -9.80 -8.97 4.28
CA THR A 91 -8.60 -8.81 5.12
C THR A 91 -7.35 -8.78 4.26
N TRP A 92 -6.55 -7.72 4.44
CA TRP A 92 -5.21 -7.62 3.87
C TRP A 92 -4.20 -7.64 5.01
N SER A 93 -3.42 -8.72 5.10
CA SER A 93 -2.35 -8.87 6.09
C SER A 93 -1.00 -9.01 5.40
N LEU A 94 0.01 -8.33 5.94
CA LEU A 94 1.40 -8.65 5.66
C LEU A 94 1.71 -10.07 6.18
N PRO A 95 2.55 -10.84 5.47
CA PRO A 95 2.99 -12.14 5.96
C PRO A 95 3.70 -11.96 7.30
N ILE A 96 3.25 -12.68 8.34
CA ILE A 96 3.83 -12.65 9.69
C ILE A 96 5.34 -12.86 9.68
N ALA A 97 5.83 -13.71 8.78
CA ALA A 97 7.26 -13.95 8.59
C ALA A 97 8.06 -12.67 8.28
N TRP A 98 7.47 -11.71 7.56
CA TRP A 98 8.13 -10.45 7.22
C TRP A 98 8.26 -9.51 8.42
N VAL A 99 7.24 -9.47 9.27
CA VAL A 99 7.29 -8.72 10.53
C VAL A 99 8.40 -9.31 11.41
N GLY A 100 8.43 -10.63 11.56
CA GLY A 100 9.48 -11.33 12.31
C GLY A 100 10.89 -11.07 11.74
N PHE A 101 11.06 -11.16 10.41
CA PHE A 101 12.32 -10.87 9.74
C PHE A 101 12.78 -9.42 9.98
N SER A 102 11.87 -8.45 9.87
CA SER A 102 12.19 -7.04 10.07
C SER A 102 12.62 -6.76 11.51
N VAL A 103 11.91 -7.33 12.49
CA VAL A 103 12.27 -7.26 13.92
C VAL A 103 13.63 -7.89 14.18
N PHE A 104 13.91 -9.05 13.58
CA PHE A 104 15.19 -9.73 13.69
C PHE A 104 16.35 -8.87 13.15
N VAL A 105 16.21 -8.32 11.93
CA VAL A 105 17.24 -7.47 11.31
C VAL A 105 17.50 -6.22 12.15
N LEU A 106 16.45 -5.54 12.62
CA LEU A 106 16.60 -4.35 13.47
C LEU A 106 17.29 -4.70 14.80
N SER A 107 16.97 -5.85 15.39
CA SER A 107 17.61 -6.32 16.63
C SER A 107 19.11 -6.55 16.43
N VAL A 108 19.49 -7.21 15.33
CA VAL A 108 20.91 -7.44 14.99
C VAL A 108 21.65 -6.11 14.79
N LEU A 109 21.05 -5.14 14.10
CA LEU A 109 21.67 -3.83 13.87
C LEU A 109 21.86 -3.03 15.16
N VAL A 110 20.89 -3.11 16.09
CA VAL A 110 21.01 -2.47 17.41
C VAL A 110 22.11 -3.13 18.24
N ILE A 111 22.14 -4.47 18.30
CA ILE A 111 23.17 -5.22 19.04
C ILE A 111 24.56 -4.91 18.48
N ALA A 112 24.72 -4.93 17.16
CA ALA A 112 25.98 -4.57 16.51
C ALA A 112 26.39 -3.12 16.83
N GLY A 113 25.45 -2.18 16.75
CA GLY A 113 25.69 -0.77 17.08
C GLY A 113 26.16 -0.59 18.52
N VAL A 114 25.51 -1.23 19.49
CA VAL A 114 25.89 -1.20 20.91
C VAL A 114 27.27 -1.83 21.11
N PHE A 115 27.52 -2.99 20.50
CA PHE A 115 28.81 -3.67 20.57
C PHE A 115 29.95 -2.76 20.08
N PHE A 116 29.79 -2.14 18.91
CA PHE A 116 30.79 -1.22 18.37
C PHE A 116 30.96 0.03 19.23
N LEU A 117 29.86 0.58 19.78
CA LEU A 117 29.91 1.73 20.67
C LEU A 117 30.74 1.43 21.92
N VAL A 118 30.50 0.28 22.57
CA VAL A 118 31.26 -0.17 23.74
C VAL A 118 32.74 -0.34 23.39
N ARG A 119 33.05 -0.99 22.26
CA ARG A 119 34.45 -1.16 21.82
C ARG A 119 35.16 0.17 21.59
N THR A 120 34.48 1.14 20.96
CA THR A 120 35.03 2.48 20.77
C THR A 120 35.24 3.19 22.12
N ALA A 121 34.27 3.07 23.05
CA ALA A 121 34.34 3.70 24.36
C ALA A 121 35.45 3.13 25.26
N THR A 122 35.82 1.85 25.08
CA THR A 122 36.94 1.23 25.81
C THR A 122 38.30 1.47 25.15
N GLY A 123 38.41 2.44 24.23
CA GLY A 123 39.69 2.86 23.65
C GLY A 123 40.19 2.01 22.48
N HIS A 124 39.38 1.09 21.93
CA HIS A 124 39.73 0.43 20.68
C HIS A 124 39.47 1.36 19.49
N VAL A 125 40.27 1.18 18.42
CA VAL A 125 40.03 1.86 17.15
C VAL A 125 38.64 1.45 16.65
N GLY A 126 37.72 2.40 16.62
CA GLY A 126 36.34 2.19 16.21
C GLY A 126 35.77 3.42 15.49
N PRO A 127 34.50 3.34 15.03
CA PRO A 127 33.85 4.45 14.36
C PRO A 127 33.80 5.70 15.25
N PRO A 128 33.82 6.91 14.67
CA PRO A 128 33.73 8.15 15.44
C PRO A 128 32.36 8.26 16.14
N LEU A 129 32.28 8.99 17.26
CA LEU A 129 31.03 9.07 18.06
C LEU A 129 29.82 9.60 17.28
N TRP A 130 30.03 10.54 16.37
CA TRP A 130 28.96 11.06 15.51
C TRP A 130 28.32 9.99 14.61
N PHE A 131 29.08 8.94 14.23
CA PHE A 131 28.56 7.83 13.45
C PHE A 131 27.50 7.08 14.25
N PHE A 132 27.69 6.88 15.56
CA PHE A 132 26.71 6.22 16.41
C PHE A 132 25.45 7.06 16.61
N LEU A 133 25.59 8.38 16.75
CA LEU A 133 24.43 9.28 16.80
C LEU A 133 23.57 9.14 15.54
N LEU A 134 24.21 9.13 14.36
CA LEU A 134 23.52 8.91 13.09
C LEU A 134 22.93 7.50 13.00
N TRP A 135 23.69 6.47 13.36
CA TRP A 135 23.27 5.07 13.32
C TRP A 135 22.02 4.83 14.17
N PHE A 136 22.05 5.23 15.44
CA PHE A 136 20.91 5.07 16.35
C PHE A 136 19.76 5.99 15.98
N GLY A 137 20.02 7.18 15.43
CA GLY A 137 18.98 8.04 14.86
C GLY A 137 18.22 7.36 13.73
N VAL A 138 18.94 6.81 12.75
CA VAL A 138 18.35 6.08 11.61
C VAL A 138 17.66 4.79 12.09
N ALA A 139 18.29 4.02 12.97
CA ALA A 139 17.69 2.79 13.51
C ALA A 139 16.40 3.10 14.29
N GLY A 140 16.44 4.09 15.18
CA GLY A 140 15.28 4.55 15.95
C GLY A 140 14.15 5.07 15.05
N TRP A 141 14.49 5.81 13.99
CA TRP A 141 13.53 6.24 12.99
C TRP A 141 12.86 5.06 12.27
N ASN A 142 13.63 4.05 11.87
CA ASN A 142 13.08 2.84 11.22
C ASN A 142 12.18 2.05 12.16
N VAL A 143 12.61 1.87 13.41
CA VAL A 143 11.83 1.23 14.48
C VAL A 143 10.52 1.99 14.69
N TYR A 144 10.56 3.31 14.77
CA TYR A 144 9.37 4.15 14.88
C TYR A 144 8.39 3.91 13.72
N TRP A 145 8.86 3.93 12.48
CA TRP A 145 8.01 3.71 11.31
C TRP A 145 7.36 2.33 11.30
N TRP A 146 8.14 1.27 11.54
CA TRP A 146 7.65 -0.10 11.53
C TRP A 146 6.67 -0.39 12.66
N LEU A 147 6.91 0.15 13.86
CA LEU A 147 6.09 -0.15 15.03
C LEU A 147 4.79 0.65 15.07
N PHE A 148 4.83 1.93 14.69
CA PHE A 148 3.73 2.86 14.92
C PHE A 148 3.00 3.32 13.66
N ARG A 149 3.61 3.19 12.47
CA ARG A 149 3.08 3.78 11.24
C ARG A 149 2.67 2.77 10.18
N ILE A 150 3.38 1.65 10.06
CA ILE A 150 3.07 0.62 9.07
C ILE A 150 1.98 -0.30 9.64
N ALA A 151 0.80 -0.29 9.03
CA ALA A 151 -0.26 -1.23 9.38
C ALA A 151 0.07 -2.60 8.78
N TYR A 152 0.27 -3.60 9.65
CA TYR A 152 0.52 -4.98 9.23
C TYR A 152 -0.78 -5.72 8.87
N ARG A 153 -1.92 -5.26 9.38
CA ARG A 153 -3.24 -5.81 9.08
C ARG A 153 -4.24 -4.68 8.84
N VAL A 154 -4.96 -4.77 7.73
CA VAL A 154 -6.08 -3.90 7.38
C VAL A 154 -7.28 -4.79 7.12
N GLU A 155 -8.40 -4.48 7.76
CA GLU A 155 -9.66 -5.20 7.65
C GLU A 155 -10.74 -4.19 7.24
N LEU A 156 -11.47 -4.49 6.17
CA LEU A 156 -12.67 -3.76 5.81
C LEU A 156 -13.87 -4.48 6.42
N VAL A 157 -14.51 -3.84 7.40
CA VAL A 157 -15.69 -4.38 8.10
C VAL A 157 -16.84 -3.42 7.86
N GLY A 158 -17.69 -3.74 6.87
CA GLY A 158 -18.72 -2.83 6.39
C GLY A 158 -18.10 -1.52 5.89
N GLU A 159 -18.50 -0.40 6.47
CA GLU A 159 -18.01 0.95 6.12
C GLU A 159 -16.81 1.41 6.96
N MET A 160 -16.19 0.52 7.73
CA MET A 160 -15.07 0.86 8.62
C MET A 160 -13.80 0.12 8.21
N VAL A 161 -12.74 0.88 7.95
CA VAL A 161 -11.39 0.36 7.76
C VAL A 161 -10.72 0.25 9.12
N ARG A 162 -10.59 -0.97 9.63
CA ARG A 162 -9.83 -1.27 10.85
C ARG A 162 -8.39 -1.56 10.47
N TRP A 163 -7.46 -0.97 11.19
CA TRP A 163 -6.04 -1.19 10.97
C TRP A 163 -5.33 -1.53 12.27
N ARG A 164 -4.29 -2.36 12.15
CA ARG A 164 -3.40 -2.73 13.24
C ARG A 164 -1.96 -2.59 12.81
N ALA A 165 -1.21 -1.84 13.60
CA ALA A 165 0.24 -1.81 13.69
C ALA A 165 0.66 -2.52 14.99
N LEU A 166 1.96 -2.74 15.20
CA LEU A 166 2.45 -3.50 16.35
C LEU A 166 2.08 -2.85 17.70
N PHE A 167 2.16 -1.53 17.78
CA PHE A 167 1.82 -0.77 19.01
C PHE A 167 0.70 0.24 18.83
N ALA A 168 0.00 0.20 17.70
CA ALA A 168 -1.13 1.10 17.46
C ALA A 168 -2.22 0.37 16.69
N SER A 169 -3.47 0.65 17.02
CA SER A 169 -4.61 0.18 16.24
C SER A 169 -5.63 1.30 16.15
N GLY A 170 -6.42 1.27 15.09
CA GLY A 170 -7.49 2.24 14.91
C GLY A 170 -8.57 1.73 13.98
N ALA A 171 -9.64 2.50 13.92
CA ALA A 171 -10.69 2.35 12.92
C ALA A 171 -10.88 3.70 12.24
N LEU A 172 -11.15 3.67 10.94
CA LEU A 172 -11.36 4.83 10.11
C LEU A 172 -12.60 4.60 9.24
N PRO A 173 -13.62 5.46 9.29
CA PRO A 173 -14.76 5.33 8.38
C PRO A 173 -14.30 5.53 6.94
N VAL A 174 -14.76 4.67 6.04
CA VAL A 174 -14.39 4.71 4.62
C VAL A 174 -14.76 6.05 3.99
N SER A 175 -15.87 6.65 4.43
CA SER A 175 -16.32 8.00 4.00
C SER A 175 -15.38 9.14 4.38
N ALA A 176 -14.55 8.97 5.42
CA ALA A 176 -13.57 9.99 5.80
C ALA A 176 -12.30 9.95 4.94
N ILE A 177 -12.13 8.90 4.12
CA ILE A 177 -10.97 8.77 3.23
C ILE A 177 -11.18 9.69 2.03
N THR A 178 -10.35 10.73 1.91
CA THR A 178 -10.44 11.69 0.80
C THR A 178 -9.49 11.38 -0.34
N GLY A 179 -8.63 10.38 -0.18
CA GLY A 179 -7.78 9.93 -1.27
C GLY A 179 -6.80 8.84 -0.86
N ALA A 180 -6.34 8.12 -1.88
CA ALA A 180 -5.24 7.17 -1.79
C ALA A 180 -4.08 7.68 -2.66
N GLY A 181 -2.84 7.38 -2.25
CA GLY A 181 -1.66 7.73 -3.02
C GLY A 181 -0.48 6.84 -2.69
N ARG A 182 0.50 6.76 -3.59
CA ARG A 182 1.74 6.03 -3.32
C ARG A 182 2.51 6.71 -2.20
N PHE A 183 2.90 5.93 -1.20
CA PHE A 183 3.78 6.41 -0.14
C PHE A 183 5.21 6.45 -0.66
N PHE A 184 5.88 7.59 -0.61
CA PHE A 184 7.30 7.73 -1.01
C PHE A 184 7.66 7.09 -2.37
N GLY A 185 6.76 7.13 -3.35
CA GLY A 185 6.99 6.54 -4.68
C GLY A 185 7.15 5.01 -4.71
N THR A 186 6.95 4.32 -3.58
CA THR A 186 7.13 2.88 -3.49
C THR A 186 5.90 2.15 -4.01
N PHE A 187 6.10 1.15 -4.88
CA PHE A 187 5.02 0.34 -5.46
C PHE A 187 4.30 -0.56 -4.44
N SER A 188 4.94 -0.79 -3.28
CA SER A 188 4.46 -1.70 -2.23
C SER A 188 3.84 -0.98 -1.03
N SER A 189 3.65 0.35 -1.10
CA SER A 189 3.08 1.14 -0.01
C SER A 189 2.07 2.18 -0.51
N CYS A 190 0.87 2.15 0.05
CA CYS A 190 -0.22 3.08 -0.21
C CYS A 190 -0.51 3.90 1.06
N VAL A 191 -0.68 5.22 0.92
CA VAL A 191 -1.20 6.08 1.98
C VAL A 191 -2.67 6.35 1.72
N LEU A 192 -3.50 6.04 2.72
CA LEU A 192 -4.87 6.53 2.79
C LEU A 192 -4.88 7.84 3.58
N ARG A 193 -5.37 8.90 2.94
CA ARG A 193 -5.50 10.22 3.54
C ARG A 193 -6.94 10.44 3.99
N ALA A 194 -7.10 10.87 5.23
CA ALA A 194 -8.37 11.24 5.81
C ALA A 194 -8.18 12.50 6.66
N PRO A 195 -8.74 13.67 6.28
CA PRO A 195 -8.66 14.89 7.06
C PRO A 195 -9.24 14.68 8.45
N GLY A 196 -8.62 15.31 9.46
CA GLY A 196 -8.98 15.12 10.87
C GLY A 196 -8.57 13.77 11.46
N HIS A 197 -8.00 12.86 10.66
CA HIS A 197 -7.54 11.54 11.10
C HIS A 197 -6.07 11.32 10.75
N ARG A 198 -5.44 10.36 11.43
CA ARG A 198 -4.05 9.98 11.15
C ARG A 198 -4.00 9.28 9.79
N SER A 199 -3.17 9.77 8.86
CA SER A 199 -2.99 9.08 7.57
C SER A 199 -2.48 7.66 7.79
N LEU A 200 -3.07 6.71 7.10
CA LEU A 200 -2.74 5.29 7.25
C LEU A 200 -1.78 4.87 6.15
N VAL A 201 -0.65 4.26 6.52
CA VAL A 201 0.27 3.66 5.56
C VAL A 201 0.01 2.16 5.54
N VAL A 202 -0.50 1.68 4.41
CA VAL A 202 -0.76 0.28 4.13
C VAL A 202 0.36 -0.23 3.24
N SER A 203 1.03 -1.31 3.63
CA SER A 203 2.02 -1.95 2.77
C SER A 203 1.51 -3.31 2.30
N THR A 204 1.44 -3.50 0.99
CA THR A 204 1.14 -4.78 0.37
C THR A 204 2.39 -5.20 -0.42
N GLN A 205 3.15 -6.13 0.14
CA GLN A 205 4.49 -6.42 -0.37
C GLN A 205 4.49 -7.06 -1.76
N ARG A 206 3.58 -8.01 -2.00
CA ARG A 206 3.49 -8.78 -3.25
C ARG A 206 2.10 -8.79 -3.87
N ARG A 207 1.12 -8.20 -3.20
CA ARG A 207 -0.24 -8.14 -3.72
C ARG A 207 -0.48 -6.74 -4.29
N PRO A 208 -1.07 -6.65 -5.49
CA PRO A 208 -1.56 -5.37 -6.00
C PRO A 208 -2.49 -4.72 -4.97
N PHE A 209 -2.44 -3.39 -4.86
CA PHE A 209 -3.39 -2.62 -4.04
C PHE A 209 -4.76 -2.53 -4.70
N GLU A 210 -4.83 -2.81 -6.00
CA GLU A 210 -5.97 -2.66 -6.88
C GLU A 210 -7.24 -3.35 -6.34
N PRO A 211 -7.21 -4.59 -5.79
CA PRO A 211 -8.40 -5.19 -5.20
C PRO A 211 -8.91 -4.41 -3.98
N MET A 212 -8.00 -3.95 -3.12
CA MET A 212 -8.33 -3.15 -1.93
C MET A 212 -8.88 -1.78 -2.32
N LEU A 213 -8.24 -1.12 -3.28
CA LEU A 213 -8.66 0.19 -3.77
C LEU A 213 -9.99 0.11 -4.53
N ALA A 214 -10.22 -0.96 -5.28
CA ALA A 214 -11.51 -1.23 -5.91
C ALA A 214 -12.61 -1.44 -4.87
N ALA A 215 -12.35 -2.22 -3.81
CA ALA A 215 -13.30 -2.41 -2.71
C ALA A 215 -13.61 -1.08 -1.99
N LEU A 216 -12.58 -0.27 -1.72
CA LEU A 216 -12.76 1.07 -1.13
C LEU A 216 -13.49 2.03 -2.07
N ASN A 217 -13.20 2.00 -3.37
CA ASN A 217 -13.85 2.85 -4.38
C ASN A 217 -15.35 2.54 -4.53
N ARG A 218 -15.74 1.27 -4.40
CA ARG A 218 -17.17 0.87 -4.39
C ARG A 218 -17.95 1.52 -3.25
N LEU A 219 -17.32 1.65 -2.08
CA LEU A 219 -17.93 2.26 -0.89
C LEU A 219 -17.76 3.78 -0.85
N ASN A 220 -16.66 4.29 -1.40
CA ASN A 220 -16.35 5.71 -1.46
C ASN A 220 -15.66 6.06 -2.79
N PRO A 221 -16.41 6.62 -3.75
CA PRO A 221 -15.88 7.00 -5.07
C PRO A 221 -14.75 8.03 -5.04
N ALA A 222 -14.51 8.72 -3.91
CA ALA A 222 -13.39 9.63 -3.76
C ALA A 222 -12.03 8.92 -3.71
N VAL A 223 -12.01 7.61 -3.42
CA VAL A 223 -10.80 6.79 -3.45
C VAL A 223 -10.54 6.34 -4.89
N PRO A 224 -9.39 6.64 -5.51
CA PRO A 224 -9.11 6.19 -6.86
C PRO A 224 -9.01 4.65 -6.91
N PRO A 225 -9.56 3.98 -7.94
CA PRO A 225 -9.54 2.52 -8.04
C PRO A 225 -8.14 1.95 -8.38
N HIS A 226 -7.17 2.80 -8.74
CA HIS A 226 -5.79 2.46 -9.07
C HIS A 226 -4.82 3.60 -8.68
N LEU A 227 -3.51 3.28 -8.60
CA LEU A 227 -2.42 4.17 -8.11
C LEU A 227 -1.33 4.47 -9.12
#